data_AF-A0A7S0TI78-F1
#
_entry.id   AF-A0A7S0TI78-F1
#
_cell.length_a   1.000
_cell.length_b   1.000
_cell.length_c   1.000
_cell.angle_alpha   90.00
_cell.angle_beta   90.00
_cell.angle_gamma   90.00
#
_symmetry.space_group_name_H-M   'P 1'
#
loop_
_entity.id
_entity.type
_entity.pdbx_description
1 polymer ?
#
loop_
_entity_poly.entity_id
_entity_poly.type
_entity_poly.pdbx_seq_one_letter_code
_entity_poly.pdbx_strand_id
1 'polypeptide(L)'
;KMLRGSCIRTVRAGADAVRRAAAGTARRMHDGSEPIPANDPRKQGPQGAGDKPYEAPRFKQDGPPPGGFPDVQYERQSTQTPNVPSVVIIGLSVAMMSYGAYGVYETNRERRALKQEKWFIRSTLVPLLQSEEDVEFLERQKKKQAAEAEIMKDVPGWKVGESVYHTKRWVPPPLNDQNFNGRWGPAE
;
A
#
# COMPACT_ATOMS: atom_id res chain seq x y z
N LYS A 1 45.27 85.43 -15.09
CA LYS A 1 44.40 86.34 -15.87
C LYS A 1 45.13 86.68 -17.16
N MET A 2 44.48 86.48 -18.32
CA MET A 2 44.95 86.81 -19.68
C MET A 2 46.21 86.02 -20.11
N LEU A 3 46.22 85.19 -21.16
CA LEU A 3 45.92 85.51 -22.55
C LEU A 3 45.85 84.22 -23.41
N ARG A 4 44.85 84.21 -24.33
CA ARG A 4 44.94 83.79 -25.76
C ARG A 4 45.07 82.28 -26.04
N GLY A 5 44.08 81.55 -26.55
CA GLY A 5 42.86 81.97 -27.26
C GLY A 5 43.00 82.08 -28.79
N SER A 6 44.07 81.56 -29.40
CA SER A 6 44.30 81.69 -30.86
C SER A 6 44.54 80.39 -31.65
N CYS A 7 44.78 79.25 -30.99
CA CYS A 7 45.17 78.02 -31.70
C CYS A 7 44.01 77.04 -31.99
N ILE A 8 42.86 77.17 -31.31
CA ILE A 8 41.76 76.18 -31.39
C ILE A 8 40.82 76.42 -32.60
N ARG A 9 40.88 77.61 -33.22
CA ARG A 9 39.95 77.98 -34.31
C ARG A 9 40.39 77.49 -35.70
N THR A 10 41.67 77.15 -35.90
CA THR A 10 42.20 76.64 -37.19
C THR A 10 42.05 75.12 -37.34
N VAL A 11 42.05 74.37 -36.23
CA VAL A 11 41.89 72.90 -36.24
C VAL A 11 40.44 72.48 -36.55
N ARG A 12 39.45 73.32 -36.22
CA ARG A 12 38.02 73.04 -36.49
C ARG A 12 37.66 73.15 -37.99
N ALA A 13 38.35 74.02 -38.74
CA ALA A 13 38.10 74.21 -40.18
C ALA A 13 38.57 73.03 -41.05
N GLY A 14 39.62 72.30 -40.61
CA GLY A 14 40.10 71.11 -41.33
C GLY A 14 39.21 69.87 -41.16
N ALA A 15 38.58 69.72 -39.99
CA ALA A 15 37.69 68.59 -39.70
C ALA A 15 36.37 68.65 -40.49
N ASP A 16 35.85 69.84 -40.78
CA ASP A 16 34.61 70.04 -41.54
C ASP A 16 34.78 69.88 -43.07
N ALA A 17 36.01 69.92 -43.57
CA ALA A 17 36.34 69.64 -44.97
C ALA A 17 36.42 68.14 -45.25
N VAL A 18 37.02 67.36 -44.34
CA VAL A 18 37.09 65.89 -44.43
C VAL A 18 35.71 65.26 -44.25
N ARG A 19 34.82 65.86 -43.44
CA ARG A 19 33.42 65.42 -43.27
C ARG A 19 32.54 65.65 -44.51
N ARG A 20 32.89 66.59 -45.39
CA ARG A 20 32.20 66.84 -46.66
C ARG A 20 32.70 65.97 -47.81
N ALA A 21 33.94 65.48 -47.76
CA ALA A 21 34.48 64.53 -48.73
C ALA A 21 33.99 63.08 -48.54
N ALA A 22 33.50 62.74 -47.34
CA ALA A 22 32.93 61.42 -47.02
C ALA A 22 31.43 61.27 -47.32
N ALA A 23 30.79 62.28 -47.94
CA ALA A 23 29.36 62.29 -48.28
C ALA A 23 29.08 61.91 -49.75
N GLY A 24 29.98 61.15 -50.37
CA GLY A 24 29.86 60.73 -51.77
C GLY A 24 30.26 59.28 -51.95
N THR A 25 29.39 58.35 -51.52
CA THR A 25 29.15 57.01 -52.09
C THR A 25 28.32 56.19 -51.09
N ALA A 26 27.07 56.59 -50.86
CA ALA A 26 26.08 55.68 -50.29
C ALA A 26 25.61 54.75 -51.42
N ARG A 27 26.12 53.52 -51.42
CA ARG A 27 25.58 52.41 -52.21
C ARG A 27 24.11 52.23 -51.80
N ARG A 28 23.19 52.67 -52.66
CA ARG A 28 21.76 52.40 -52.52
C ARG A 28 21.58 50.89 -52.71
N MET A 29 21.08 50.20 -51.68
CA MET A 29 20.71 48.80 -51.79
C MET A 29 19.65 48.68 -52.88
N HIS A 30 19.94 47.86 -53.89
CA HIS A 30 19.02 47.57 -54.98
C HIS A 30 18.09 46.46 -54.49
N ASP A 31 16.94 46.86 -53.95
CA ASP A 31 15.82 45.95 -53.76
C ASP A 31 15.37 45.58 -55.18
N GLY A 32 15.54 44.32 -55.56
CA GLY A 32 15.39 43.85 -56.93
C GLY A 32 13.99 44.08 -57.51
N SER A 33 13.83 45.17 -58.25
CA SER A 33 13.24 45.17 -59.59
C SER A 33 13.66 46.46 -60.29
N GLU A 34 14.25 46.35 -61.49
CA GLU A 34 14.53 47.53 -62.29
C GLU A 34 13.21 48.23 -62.67
N PRO A 35 13.16 49.58 -62.70
CA PRO A 35 11.95 50.28 -63.10
C PRO A 35 11.58 49.90 -64.53
N ILE A 36 10.36 49.38 -64.70
CA ILE A 36 9.86 48.85 -65.97
C ILE A 36 9.85 49.99 -67.00
N PRO A 37 10.47 49.83 -68.18
CA PRO A 37 10.45 50.84 -69.23
C PRO A 37 9.01 51.05 -69.72
N ALA A 38 8.64 52.30 -70.02
CA ALA A 38 7.26 52.70 -70.29
C ALA A 38 6.56 51.94 -71.42
N ASN A 39 7.31 51.29 -72.32
CA ASN A 39 6.78 50.43 -73.38
C ASN A 39 7.41 49.03 -73.31
N ASP A 40 6.84 48.12 -72.51
CA ASP A 40 7.14 46.68 -72.56
C ASP A 40 6.09 45.95 -73.42
N PRO A 41 6.47 45.32 -74.55
CA PRO A 41 5.54 44.63 -75.43
C PRO A 41 4.90 43.36 -74.83
N ARG A 42 5.26 42.95 -73.60
CA ARG A 42 4.68 41.77 -72.93
C ARG A 42 3.26 41.95 -72.36
N LYS A 43 2.67 43.16 -72.44
CA LYS A 43 1.28 43.44 -72.03
C LYS A 43 0.27 43.34 -73.19
N GLN A 44 0.31 42.26 -73.98
CA GLN A 44 -0.70 42.01 -75.01
C GLN A 44 -1.63 40.87 -74.56
N GLY A 45 -2.64 41.23 -73.76
CA GLY A 45 -3.84 40.40 -73.60
C GLY A 45 -4.77 40.56 -74.81
N PRO A 46 -5.83 39.72 -74.94
CA PRO A 46 -6.75 39.77 -76.08
C PRO A 46 -7.34 41.18 -76.26
N GLN A 47 -7.43 41.63 -77.51
CA GLN A 47 -7.79 43.00 -77.89
C GLN A 47 -9.16 43.40 -77.30
N GLY A 48 -9.17 44.33 -76.34
CA GLY A 48 -10.40 44.90 -75.78
C GLY A 48 -10.41 45.25 -74.29
N ALA A 49 -9.33 45.00 -73.53
CA ALA A 49 -9.26 45.37 -72.11
C ALA A 49 -8.09 46.32 -71.85
N GLY A 50 -8.39 47.51 -71.31
CA GLY A 50 -7.41 48.53 -70.95
C GLY A 50 -6.41 48.08 -69.88
N ASP A 51 -5.32 48.86 -69.78
CA ASP A 51 -4.11 48.63 -68.98
C ASP A 51 -4.31 48.14 -67.54
N LYS A 52 -4.55 46.84 -67.33
CA LYS A 52 -4.45 46.19 -66.03
C LYS A 52 -3.73 44.84 -66.18
N PRO A 53 -2.61 44.59 -65.49
CA PRO A 53 -1.98 43.27 -65.53
C PRO A 53 -2.94 42.22 -64.93
N TYR A 54 -2.83 40.96 -65.36
CA TYR A 54 -3.61 39.88 -64.78
C TYR A 54 -3.36 39.81 -63.26
N GLU A 55 -4.41 39.89 -62.46
CA GLU A 55 -4.34 39.74 -61.00
C GLU A 55 -4.63 38.27 -60.66
N ALA A 56 -3.69 37.58 -59.99
CA ALA A 56 -3.92 36.22 -59.55
C ALA A 56 -5.09 36.18 -58.53
N PRO A 57 -6.01 35.19 -58.60
CA PRO A 57 -7.13 35.12 -57.66
C PRO A 57 -6.61 34.95 -56.22
N ARG A 58 -7.13 35.75 -55.29
CA ARG A 58 -6.79 35.62 -53.85
C ARG A 58 -7.33 34.29 -53.33
N PHE A 59 -6.44 33.36 -52.98
CA PHE A 59 -6.83 32.10 -52.36
C PHE A 59 -7.21 32.34 -50.90
N LYS A 60 -8.38 31.84 -50.49
CA LYS A 60 -8.81 31.86 -49.10
C LYS A 60 -8.15 30.66 -48.40
N GLN A 61 -6.97 30.90 -47.85
CA GLN A 61 -6.25 29.89 -47.09
C GLN A 61 -6.94 29.67 -45.74
N ASP A 62 -7.17 28.40 -45.38
CA ASP A 62 -7.68 28.08 -44.06
C ASP A 62 -6.56 28.28 -43.04
N GLY A 63 -6.86 28.98 -41.95
CA GLY A 63 -5.88 29.44 -40.98
C GLY A 63 -6.50 29.57 -39.59
N PRO A 64 -5.68 29.63 -38.54
CA PRO A 64 -6.20 29.83 -37.20
C PRO A 64 -7.01 31.14 -37.14
N PRO A 65 -8.09 31.18 -36.35
CA PRO A 65 -8.86 32.40 -36.19
C PRO A 65 -7.96 33.53 -35.67
N PRO A 66 -8.24 34.80 -36.03
CA PRO A 66 -7.48 35.94 -35.52
C PRO A 66 -7.64 36.00 -34.00
N GLY A 67 -6.63 35.49 -33.27
CA GLY A 67 -6.67 35.28 -31.81
C GLY A 67 -6.16 33.90 -31.33
N GLY A 68 -5.96 32.93 -32.23
CA GLY A 68 -5.42 31.60 -31.88
C GLY A 68 -6.46 30.66 -31.23
N PHE A 69 -6.03 29.43 -30.94
CA PHE A 69 -6.84 28.45 -30.19
C PHE A 69 -6.61 28.63 -28.68
N PRO A 70 -7.56 28.24 -27.82
CA PRO A 70 -7.34 28.26 -26.38
C PRO A 70 -6.21 27.31 -25.98
N ASP A 71 -5.52 27.64 -24.89
CA ASP A 71 -4.43 26.81 -24.37
C ASP A 71 -4.95 25.42 -23.99
N VAL A 72 -4.49 24.41 -24.70
CA VAL A 72 -4.77 23.01 -24.41
C VAL A 72 -3.87 22.58 -23.27
N GLN A 73 -4.46 22.16 -22.15
CA GLN A 73 -3.73 21.59 -21.04
C GLN A 73 -3.18 20.22 -21.44
N TYR A 74 -1.90 20.19 -21.79
CA TYR A 74 -1.17 18.97 -22.15
C TYR A 74 -0.61 18.24 -20.92
N GLU A 75 -0.60 18.90 -19.77
CA GLU A 75 -0.13 18.33 -18.51
C GLU A 75 -1.17 17.40 -17.88
N ARG A 76 -0.69 16.29 -17.30
CA ARG A 76 -1.53 15.39 -16.52
C ARG A 76 -1.95 16.08 -15.22
N GLN A 77 -3.22 16.48 -15.12
CA GLN A 77 -3.81 16.92 -13.87
C GLN A 77 -4.19 15.72 -13.00
N SER A 78 -3.25 15.26 -12.19
CA SER A 78 -3.59 14.35 -11.09
C SER A 78 -4.29 15.18 -10.02
N THR A 79 -5.62 15.13 -9.96
CA THR A 79 -6.34 15.57 -8.77
C THR A 79 -5.77 14.77 -7.60
N GLN A 80 -5.11 15.44 -6.67
CA GLN A 80 -4.72 14.81 -5.42
C GLN A 80 -6.04 14.40 -4.75
N THR A 81 -6.29 13.09 -4.66
CA THR A 81 -7.35 12.56 -3.81
C THR A 81 -7.19 13.15 -2.41
N PRO A 82 -8.24 13.27 -1.57
CA PRO A 82 -8.05 13.80 -0.23
C PRO A 82 -7.01 12.94 0.50
N ASN A 83 -5.82 13.51 0.72
CA ASN A 83 -4.68 12.83 1.30
C ASN A 83 -4.95 12.66 2.80
N VAL A 84 -5.47 11.52 3.22
CA VAL A 84 -5.49 11.19 4.66
C VAL A 84 -4.05 11.01 5.12
N PRO A 85 -3.55 11.79 6.10
CA PRO A 85 -2.18 11.65 6.56
C PRO A 85 -2.00 10.26 7.19
N SER A 86 -0.85 9.62 6.94
CA SER A 86 -0.54 8.27 7.44
C SER A 86 -0.70 8.16 8.96
N VAL A 87 -0.39 9.23 9.68
CA VAL A 87 -0.55 9.34 11.13
C VAL A 87 -2.01 9.12 11.56
N VAL A 88 -2.99 9.58 10.79
CA VAL A 88 -4.41 9.38 11.10
C VAL A 88 -4.81 7.93 10.90
N ILE A 89 -4.36 7.28 9.83
CA ILE A 89 -4.63 5.86 9.57
C ILE A 89 -4.02 5.00 10.69
N ILE A 90 -2.76 5.26 11.03
CA ILE A 90 -2.05 4.53 12.09
C ILE A 90 -2.73 4.79 13.45
N GLY A 91 -3.01 6.04 13.78
CA GLY A 91 -3.68 6.41 15.03
C GLY A 91 -5.03 5.73 15.20
N LEU A 92 -5.86 5.73 14.14
CA LEU A 92 -7.16 5.06 14.15
C LEU A 92 -7.02 3.53 14.25
N SER A 93 -6.05 2.93 13.55
CA SER A 93 -5.80 1.50 13.64
C SER A 93 -5.39 1.05 15.04
N VAL A 94 -4.50 1.80 15.70
CA VAL A 94 -4.05 1.53 17.07
C VAL A 94 -5.20 1.72 18.06
N ALA A 95 -6.03 2.74 17.88
CA ALA A 95 -7.21 2.96 18.71
C ALA A 95 -8.24 1.83 18.60
N MET A 96 -8.50 1.34 17.38
CA MET A 96 -9.39 0.19 17.16
C MET A 96 -8.83 -1.10 17.79
N MET A 97 -7.52 -1.33 17.66
CA MET A 97 -6.87 -2.50 18.22
C MET A 97 -6.83 -2.46 19.76
N SER A 98 -6.57 -1.30 20.36
CA SER A 98 -6.56 -1.15 21.82
C SER A 98 -7.95 -1.34 22.42
N TYR A 99 -9.00 -0.82 21.77
CA TYR A 99 -10.38 -1.06 22.17
C TYR A 99 -10.78 -2.55 22.05
N GLY A 100 -10.39 -3.22 20.96
CA GLY A 100 -10.61 -4.66 20.80
C GLY A 100 -9.90 -5.49 21.89
N ALA A 101 -8.66 -5.13 22.23
CA ALA A 101 -7.91 -5.79 23.29
C ALA A 101 -8.56 -5.60 24.67
N TYR A 102 -9.16 -4.43 24.93
CA TYR A 102 -9.90 -4.17 26.17
C TYR A 102 -11.14 -5.08 26.29
N GLY A 103 -11.93 -5.25 25.22
CA GLY A 103 -13.07 -6.19 25.25
C GLY A 103 -12.65 -7.65 25.46
N VAL A 104 -11.52 -8.07 24.87
CA VAL A 104 -10.94 -9.41 25.11
C VAL A 104 -10.47 -9.57 26.56
N TYR A 105 -9.93 -8.52 27.18
CA TYR A 105 -9.52 -8.54 28.58
C TYR A 105 -10.71 -8.78 29.51
N GLU A 106 -11.80 -8.06 29.33
CA GLU A 106 -13.01 -8.17 30.16
C GLU A 106 -13.64 -9.57 30.02
N THR A 107 -13.85 -10.04 28.80
CA THR A 107 -14.39 -11.38 28.55
C THR A 107 -13.49 -12.49 29.09
N ASN A 108 -12.16 -12.33 29.05
CA ASN A 108 -11.25 -13.30 29.66
C ASN A 108 -11.36 -13.34 31.18
N ARG A 109 -11.60 -12.19 31.83
CA ARG A 109 -11.83 -12.12 33.27
C ARG A 109 -13.12 -12.86 33.66
N GLU A 110 -14.21 -12.66 32.92
CA GLU A 110 -15.46 -13.40 33.12
C GLU A 110 -15.28 -14.90 32.89
N ARG A 111 -14.61 -15.30 31.81
CA ARG A 111 -14.32 -16.72 31.52
C ARG A 111 -13.49 -17.38 32.63
N ARG A 112 -12.59 -16.65 33.27
CA ARG A 112 -11.83 -17.15 34.43
C ARG A 112 -12.74 -17.33 35.64
N ALA A 113 -13.64 -16.40 35.91
CA ALA A 113 -14.62 -16.52 37.00
C ALA A 113 -15.53 -17.73 36.80
N LEU A 114 -16.09 -17.91 35.59
CA LEU A 114 -16.93 -19.07 35.26
C LEU A 114 -16.17 -20.40 35.35
N LYS A 115 -14.90 -20.43 34.92
CA LYS A 115 -14.05 -21.60 35.11
C LYS A 115 -13.88 -21.88 36.59
N GLN A 116 -13.53 -20.88 37.40
CA GLN A 116 -13.32 -21.04 38.83
C GLN A 116 -14.58 -21.57 39.54
N GLU A 117 -15.76 -21.07 39.18
CA GLU A 117 -17.05 -21.62 39.64
C GLU A 117 -17.19 -23.10 39.27
N LYS A 118 -16.92 -23.46 38.01
CA LYS A 118 -16.94 -24.87 37.57
C LYS A 118 -15.96 -25.75 38.34
N TRP A 119 -14.75 -25.26 38.61
CA TRP A 119 -13.75 -25.97 39.42
C TRP A 119 -14.24 -26.13 40.86
N PHE A 120 -14.86 -25.10 41.44
CA PHE A 120 -15.43 -25.13 42.77
C PHE A 120 -16.53 -26.20 42.87
N ILE A 121 -17.50 -26.18 41.95
CA ILE A 121 -18.58 -27.19 41.89
C ILE A 121 -18.00 -28.61 41.76
N ARG A 122 -16.95 -28.80 40.95
CA ARG A 122 -16.31 -30.12 40.86
C ARG A 122 -15.65 -30.52 42.16
N SER A 123 -14.88 -29.62 42.79
CA SER A 123 -14.18 -29.93 44.04
C SER A 123 -15.14 -30.31 45.17
N THR A 124 -16.35 -29.75 45.19
CA THR A 124 -17.36 -30.12 46.19
C THR A 124 -18.00 -31.49 45.91
N LEU A 125 -18.13 -31.89 44.64
CA LEU A 125 -18.72 -33.17 44.24
C LEU A 125 -17.71 -34.34 44.26
N VAL A 126 -16.43 -34.08 44.01
CA VAL A 126 -15.35 -35.08 43.98
C VAL A 126 -15.35 -36.02 45.19
N PRO A 127 -15.46 -35.58 46.46
CA PRO A 127 -15.42 -36.52 47.58
C PRO A 127 -16.59 -37.51 47.59
N LEU A 128 -17.78 -37.10 47.13
CA LEU A 128 -18.93 -37.99 47.02
C LEU A 128 -18.68 -39.05 45.94
N LEU A 129 -18.30 -38.61 44.73
CA LEU A 129 -18.02 -39.51 43.61
C LEU A 129 -16.86 -40.47 43.92
N GLN A 130 -15.82 -39.98 44.59
CA GLN A 130 -14.70 -40.81 45.02
C GLN A 130 -15.16 -41.88 46.02
N SER A 131 -16.07 -41.56 46.94
CA SER A 131 -16.57 -42.54 47.90
C SER A 131 -17.42 -43.64 47.24
N GLU A 132 -18.19 -43.30 46.21
CA GLU A 132 -18.94 -44.28 45.41
C GLU A 132 -17.98 -45.20 44.63
N GLU A 133 -16.99 -44.60 43.95
CA GLU A 133 -15.98 -45.35 43.19
C GLU A 133 -15.13 -46.27 44.10
N ASP A 134 -14.74 -45.80 45.29
CA ASP A 134 -13.96 -46.59 46.25
C ASP A 134 -14.75 -47.83 46.73
N VAL A 135 -16.07 -47.69 46.95
CA VAL A 135 -16.94 -48.82 47.33
C VAL A 135 -17.03 -49.84 46.19
N GLU A 136 -17.34 -49.38 44.97
CA GLU A 136 -17.42 -50.25 43.79
C GLU A 136 -16.08 -50.93 43.49
N PHE A 137 -14.97 -50.22 43.70
CA PHE A 137 -13.62 -50.75 43.52
C PHE A 137 -13.36 -51.91 44.48
N LEU A 138 -13.66 -51.75 45.77
CA LEU A 138 -13.47 -52.82 46.76
C LEU A 138 -14.33 -54.04 46.44
N GLU A 139 -15.57 -53.86 45.98
CA GLU A 139 -16.43 -54.96 45.56
C GLU A 139 -15.86 -55.72 44.35
N ARG A 140 -15.37 -54.99 43.33
CA ARG A 140 -14.70 -55.60 42.18
C ARG A 140 -13.46 -56.38 42.61
N GLN A 141 -12.64 -55.83 43.50
CA GLN A 141 -11.43 -56.51 43.98
C GLN A 141 -11.78 -57.78 44.79
N LYS A 142 -12.84 -57.77 45.61
CA LYS A 142 -13.32 -58.96 46.31
C LYS A 142 -13.74 -60.07 45.34
N LYS A 143 -14.50 -59.72 44.29
CA LYS A 143 -14.92 -60.68 43.25
C LYS A 143 -13.71 -61.29 42.53
N LYS A 144 -12.72 -60.47 42.18
CA LYS A 144 -11.48 -60.94 41.54
C LYS A 144 -10.68 -61.87 42.44
N GLN A 145 -10.49 -61.53 43.71
CA GLN A 145 -9.77 -62.40 44.65
C GLN A 145 -10.50 -63.72 44.87
N ALA A 146 -11.84 -63.72 44.89
CA ALA A 146 -12.62 -64.95 44.96
C ALA A 146 -12.44 -65.82 43.71
N ALA A 147 -12.47 -65.23 42.51
CA ALA A 147 -12.22 -65.94 41.26
C ALA A 147 -10.76 -66.45 41.18
N GLU A 148 -9.79 -65.65 41.61
CA GLU A 148 -8.38 -66.05 41.68
C GLU A 148 -8.19 -67.24 42.63
N ALA A 149 -8.83 -67.24 43.80
CA ALA A 149 -8.79 -68.34 44.75
C ALA A 149 -9.35 -69.64 44.16
N GLU A 150 -10.41 -69.55 43.36
CA GLU A 150 -11.01 -70.71 42.70
C GLU A 150 -10.12 -71.26 41.58
N ILE A 151 -9.56 -70.39 40.75
CA ILE A 151 -8.72 -70.76 39.60
C ILE A 151 -7.34 -71.28 40.05
N MET A 152 -6.74 -70.67 41.07
CA MET A 152 -5.36 -70.95 41.50
C MET A 152 -5.24 -71.99 42.62
N LYS A 153 -6.34 -72.64 43.00
CA LYS A 153 -6.38 -73.64 44.09
C LYS A 153 -5.37 -74.79 43.92
N ASP A 154 -5.07 -75.16 42.68
CA ASP A 154 -4.25 -76.34 42.34
C ASP A 154 -2.76 -76.01 42.18
N VAL A 155 -2.37 -74.72 42.27
CA VAL A 155 -0.98 -74.27 42.04
C VAL A 155 -0.22 -74.14 43.37
N PRO A 156 0.85 -74.92 43.62
CA PRO A 156 1.58 -74.88 44.87
C PRO A 156 2.36 -73.56 45.03
N GLY A 157 2.28 -72.96 46.22
CA GLY A 157 3.02 -71.73 46.56
C GLY A 157 2.35 -70.42 46.13
N TRP A 158 1.17 -70.49 45.47
CA TRP A 158 0.39 -69.30 45.12
C TRP A 158 -0.36 -68.74 46.33
N LYS A 159 -0.23 -67.44 46.58
CA LYS A 159 -1.02 -66.73 47.61
C LYS A 159 -1.96 -65.74 46.94
N VAL A 160 -3.25 -65.96 47.15
CA VAL A 160 -4.31 -65.10 46.61
C VAL A 160 -4.18 -63.68 47.14
N GLY A 161 -4.22 -62.68 46.24
CA GLY A 161 -4.19 -61.27 46.60
C GLY A 161 -2.84 -60.77 47.14
N GLU A 162 -1.74 -61.52 46.96
CA GLU A 162 -0.40 -61.06 47.32
C GLU A 162 0.01 -59.87 46.43
N SER A 163 0.52 -58.81 47.05
CA SER A 163 1.01 -57.63 46.31
C SER A 163 2.26 -57.99 45.51
N VAL A 164 2.23 -57.69 44.21
CA VAL A 164 3.39 -57.80 43.30
C VAL A 164 4.53 -56.86 43.75
N TYR A 165 4.18 -55.75 44.40
CA TYR A 165 5.15 -54.77 44.88
C TYR A 165 5.62 -55.11 46.30
N HIS A 166 6.92 -54.97 46.55
CA HIS A 166 7.54 -55.15 47.87
C HIS A 166 7.23 -54.02 48.88
N THR A 167 6.48 -53.00 48.47
CA THR A 167 6.11 -51.87 49.34
C THR A 167 4.82 -52.16 50.11
N LYS A 168 4.74 -51.69 51.37
CA LYS A 168 3.49 -51.73 52.16
C LYS A 168 2.44 -50.70 51.72
N ARG A 169 2.79 -49.80 50.81
CA ARG A 169 1.90 -48.77 50.27
C ARG A 169 0.93 -49.40 49.27
N TRP A 170 -0.35 -49.02 49.33
CA TRP A 170 -1.32 -49.38 48.29
C TRP A 170 -0.95 -48.72 46.95
N VAL A 171 -0.93 -49.52 45.90
CA VAL A 171 -0.66 -49.07 44.52
C VAL A 171 -1.90 -49.38 43.69
N PRO A 172 -2.39 -48.43 42.88
CA PRO A 172 -3.52 -48.71 42.00
C PRO A 172 -3.15 -49.84 41.04
N PRO A 173 -4.08 -50.77 40.78
CA PRO A 173 -3.82 -51.86 39.87
C PRO A 173 -3.52 -51.34 38.45
N PRO A 174 -2.67 -52.06 37.69
CA PRO A 174 -2.38 -51.68 36.32
C PRO A 174 -3.63 -51.81 35.43
N LEU A 175 -3.67 -51.06 34.32
CA LEU A 175 -4.85 -50.97 33.45
C LEU A 175 -5.31 -52.33 32.89
N ASN A 176 -4.42 -53.31 32.79
CA ASN A 176 -4.70 -54.66 32.30
C ASN A 176 -5.30 -55.61 33.36
N ASP A 177 -5.31 -55.23 34.65
CA ASP A 177 -5.93 -56.00 35.75
C ASP A 177 -7.43 -55.71 35.85
N GLN A 178 -7.81 -54.47 35.54
CA GLN A 178 -9.18 -54.01 35.58
C GLN A 178 -9.80 -54.37 34.24
N ASN A 179 -10.95 -55.04 34.20
CA ASN A 179 -11.80 -55.15 33.01
C ASN A 179 -12.38 -53.77 32.64
N PHE A 180 -11.51 -52.77 32.47
CA PHE A 180 -11.85 -51.42 32.08
C PHE A 180 -11.99 -51.40 30.56
N ASN A 181 -13.09 -51.95 30.07
CA ASN A 181 -13.55 -51.69 28.71
C ASN A 181 -13.99 -50.22 28.62
N GLY A 182 -13.02 -49.33 28.49
CA GLY A 182 -13.21 -47.89 28.39
C GLY A 182 -12.72 -47.28 27.08
N ARG A 183 -12.33 -48.10 26.08
CA ARG A 183 -12.03 -47.58 24.74
C ARG A 183 -12.39 -48.54 23.60
N TRP A 184 -12.16 -49.84 23.70
CA TRP A 184 -12.58 -50.84 22.70
C TRP A 184 -12.68 -52.23 23.34
N GLY A 185 -13.89 -52.74 23.54
CA GLY A 185 -14.12 -54.16 23.88
C GLY A 185 -15.51 -54.42 24.47
N PRO A 186 -16.17 -55.53 24.12
CA PRO A 186 -17.45 -55.93 24.71
C PRO A 186 -17.21 -56.57 26.09
N ALA A 187 -18.17 -56.36 27.00
CA ALA A 187 -18.24 -57.07 28.26
C ALA A 187 -18.54 -58.56 27.99
N GLU A 188 -17.64 -59.43 28.43
CA GLU A 188 -17.88 -60.88 28.57
C GLU A 188 -18.15 -61.21 30.04
#